data_AF-A0A1F7IHQ4-F1
#
_entry.id   AF-A0A1F7IHQ4-F1
#
_cell.length_a   1.000
_cell.length_b   1.000
_cell.length_c   1.000
_cell.angle_alpha   90.00
_cell.angle_beta   90.00
_cell.angle_gamma   90.00
#
_symmetry.space_group_name_H-M   'P 1'
#
loop_
_entity.id
_entity.type
_entity.pdbx_description
1 polymer ?
#
loop_
_entity_poly.entity_id
_entity_poly.type
_entity_poly.pdbx_seq_one_letter_code
_entity_poly.pdbx_strand_id
1 'polypeptide(L)'
;MLNKNYSAFYIFQVGLKKTFSKVHYWVTTTAIAINILFFYYFLLVQNTTWDAFMQSNTRFYIFMQISLSILNAIFIGTAISMFFNVLEVKKATSKVSLLQTLGSLVFSAAATGCSVCSAFLLPMLGIAASLTALPFGGLEIKFFSLLLLIYAVYESSKITSGLCPLPKTTVISNKNGKLELNFSKETMPQFMPLLVLVLFVAFVYMLPKLPKTFRLQTQKNLISANQTGGKTAPETAAVMKEINPPEGYELNASFGDIGPQMLELGVIDEKKFKDTYDQAQQPLNAEQLEILTKGSDKKIKITPENSYFLLNFFWAFGLANESKILTEGDMVKDGGIEGAGNFASTGGWTLNKSGNAMDYYAKKAIVPLTADQEKLAKEVAENSFRPCCGNSTAFPDCNHGMALLGVYELMAAQGATQSEMYEAGKYISSYWFPTNAFDAALYFQKKDGKEFKDVDGKTFLSNDVFSAFGAQNVKKWLVDNGIQEEPPAQGGGCGV
;
A
#
# COMPACT_ATOMS: atom_id res chain seq x y z
N MET A 1 -36.88 -42.94 -14.76
CA MET A 1 -36.82 -42.29 -13.43
C MET A 1 -36.97 -40.79 -13.65
N LEU A 2 -37.98 -40.18 -13.01
CA LEU A 2 -38.40 -38.80 -13.23
C LEU A 2 -37.24 -37.81 -13.05
N ASN A 3 -36.96 -37.04 -14.10
CA ASN A 3 -35.98 -35.96 -14.12
C ASN A 3 -36.56 -34.78 -13.29
N LYS A 4 -36.53 -34.89 -11.96
CA LYS A 4 -36.95 -33.79 -11.08
C LYS A 4 -35.93 -32.65 -11.22
N ASN A 5 -36.33 -31.58 -11.89
CA ASN A 5 -35.57 -30.33 -11.92
C ASN A 5 -35.66 -29.66 -10.54
N TYR A 6 -34.68 -29.95 -9.68
CA TYR A 6 -34.53 -29.24 -8.41
C TYR A 6 -34.02 -27.83 -8.65
N SER A 7 -34.52 -26.85 -7.89
CA SER A 7 -33.99 -25.49 -7.95
C SER A 7 -32.55 -25.44 -7.44
N ALA A 8 -31.75 -24.51 -7.96
CA ALA A 8 -30.36 -24.31 -7.53
C ALA A 8 -30.26 -24.07 -6.00
N PHE A 9 -31.20 -23.29 -5.46
CA PHE A 9 -31.30 -23.02 -4.03
C PHE A 9 -31.58 -24.30 -3.21
N TYR A 10 -32.47 -25.18 -3.69
CA TYR A 10 -32.76 -26.44 -3.02
C TYR A 10 -31.54 -27.38 -3.02
N ILE A 11 -30.83 -27.48 -4.15
CA ILE A 11 -29.59 -28.28 -4.25
C ILE A 11 -28.52 -27.76 -3.28
N PHE A 12 -28.36 -26.43 -3.22
CA PHE A 12 -27.45 -25.75 -2.30
C PHE A 12 -27.76 -26.07 -0.83
N GLN A 13 -29.03 -25.94 -0.42
CA GLN A 13 -29.45 -26.23 0.95
C GLN A 13 -29.24 -27.70 1.35
N VAL A 14 -29.57 -28.64 0.46
CA VAL A 14 -29.41 -30.08 0.72
C VAL A 14 -27.92 -30.45 0.83
N GLY A 15 -27.08 -29.91 -0.06
CA GLY A 15 -25.63 -30.14 -0.02
C GLY A 15 -24.99 -29.62 1.27
N LEU A 16 -25.35 -28.42 1.71
CA LEU A 16 -24.92 -27.85 3.00
C LEU A 16 -25.41 -28.71 4.17
N LYS A 17 -26.72 -28.99 4.24
CA LYS A 17 -27.30 -29.79 5.34
C LYS A 17 -26.64 -31.15 5.47
N LYS A 18 -26.35 -31.81 4.34
CA LYS A 18 -25.68 -33.12 4.34
C LYS A 18 -24.22 -33.03 4.76
N THR A 19 -23.49 -32.00 4.33
CA THR A 19 -22.12 -31.77 4.77
C THR A 19 -22.08 -31.50 6.27
N PHE A 20 -22.81 -30.49 6.72
CA PHE A 20 -22.81 -30.04 8.12
C PHE A 20 -23.66 -30.92 9.07
N SER A 21 -24.12 -32.08 8.60
CA SER A 21 -24.62 -33.14 9.47
C SER A 21 -23.49 -33.79 10.28
N LYS A 22 -22.24 -33.72 9.80
CA LYS A 22 -21.07 -34.20 10.53
C LYS A 22 -20.42 -33.04 11.29
N VAL A 23 -20.25 -33.20 12.60
CA VAL A 23 -19.76 -32.15 13.51
C VAL A 23 -18.36 -31.65 13.15
N HIS A 24 -17.47 -32.52 12.66
CA HIS A 24 -16.11 -32.10 12.30
C HIS A 24 -16.07 -31.04 11.19
N TYR A 25 -17.06 -30.98 10.30
CA TYR A 25 -17.10 -29.92 9.28
C TYR A 25 -17.45 -28.55 9.87
N TRP A 26 -18.26 -28.49 10.94
CA TRP A 26 -18.47 -27.25 11.70
C TRP A 26 -17.20 -26.77 12.39
N VAL A 27 -16.47 -27.70 13.01
CA VAL A 27 -15.18 -27.41 13.67
C VAL A 27 -14.16 -26.90 12.66
N THR A 28 -13.99 -27.58 11.54
CA THR A 28 -13.08 -27.18 10.46
C THR A 28 -13.42 -25.81 9.89
N THR A 29 -14.70 -25.56 9.58
CA THR A 29 -15.13 -24.25 9.06
C THR A 29 -14.88 -23.12 10.06
N THR A 30 -15.19 -23.35 11.34
CA THR A 30 -14.98 -22.35 12.40
C THR A 30 -13.49 -22.08 12.61
N ALA A 31 -12.66 -23.12 12.68
CA ALA A 31 -11.21 -22.99 12.84
C ALA A 31 -10.59 -22.22 11.68
N ILE A 32 -10.95 -22.55 10.44
CA ILE A 32 -10.47 -21.83 9.25
C ILE A 32 -10.94 -20.38 9.28
N ALA A 33 -12.21 -20.11 9.55
CA ALA A 33 -12.74 -18.75 9.57
C ALA A 33 -12.03 -17.86 10.61
N ILE A 34 -11.80 -18.39 11.83
CA ILE A 34 -11.06 -17.66 12.88
C ILE A 34 -9.63 -17.36 12.44
N ASN A 35 -8.93 -18.34 11.86
CA ASN A 35 -7.55 -18.14 11.40
C ASN A 35 -7.48 -17.11 10.25
N ILE A 36 -8.44 -17.13 9.32
CA ILE A 36 -8.50 -16.12 8.25
C ILE A 36 -8.80 -14.73 8.82
N LEU A 37 -9.71 -14.61 9.79
CA LEU A 37 -9.98 -13.33 10.45
C LEU A 37 -8.76 -12.80 11.21
N PHE A 38 -8.05 -13.68 11.92
CA PHE A 38 -6.80 -13.34 12.58
C PHE A 38 -5.74 -12.88 11.57
N PHE A 39 -5.64 -13.57 10.44
CA PHE A 39 -4.74 -13.18 9.36
C PHE A 39 -5.11 -11.83 8.75
N TYR A 40 -6.39 -11.53 8.53
CA TYR A 40 -6.84 -10.21 8.09
C TYR A 40 -6.47 -9.12 9.10
N TYR A 41 -6.66 -9.39 10.39
CA TYR A 41 -6.27 -8.46 11.44
C TYR A 41 -4.75 -8.26 11.48
N PHE A 42 -3.97 -9.34 11.41
CA PHE A 42 -2.52 -9.29 11.33
C PHE A 42 -2.04 -8.43 10.16
N LEU A 43 -2.59 -8.64 8.96
CA LEU A 43 -2.26 -7.84 7.76
C LEU A 43 -2.65 -6.36 7.90
N LEU A 44 -3.76 -6.07 8.57
CA LEU A 44 -4.17 -4.69 8.85
C LEU A 44 -3.11 -4.01 9.72
N VAL A 45 -2.69 -4.67 10.81
CA VAL A 45 -1.72 -4.15 11.79
C VAL A 45 -0.31 -3.95 11.21
N GLN A 46 0.07 -4.66 10.13
CA GLN A 46 1.33 -4.41 9.43
C GLN A 46 1.38 -3.06 8.69
N ASN A 47 0.23 -2.49 8.32
CA ASN A 47 0.17 -1.29 7.48
C ASN A 47 -0.50 -0.09 8.18
N THR A 48 -1.37 -0.33 9.16
CA THR A 48 -2.11 0.71 9.88
C THR A 48 -2.60 0.20 11.23
N THR A 49 -3.04 1.07 12.14
CA THR A 49 -3.68 0.66 13.38
C THR A 49 -5.20 0.55 13.22
N TRP A 50 -5.86 -0.17 14.12
CA TRP A 50 -7.32 -0.25 14.13
C TRP A 50 -7.95 1.14 14.26
N ASP A 51 -7.42 1.99 15.13
CA ASP A 51 -7.95 3.34 15.35
C ASP A 51 -7.72 4.24 14.13
N ALA A 52 -6.53 4.21 13.52
CA ALA A 52 -6.25 4.96 12.30
C ALA A 52 -7.16 4.52 11.15
N PHE A 53 -7.38 3.20 10.99
CA PHE A 53 -8.32 2.67 10.02
C PHE A 53 -9.75 3.21 10.24
N MET A 54 -10.22 3.24 11.49
CA MET A 54 -11.56 3.73 11.83
C MET A 54 -11.71 5.26 11.65
N GLN A 55 -10.63 6.00 11.90
CA GLN A 55 -10.63 7.47 11.78
C GLN A 55 -10.55 7.92 10.32
N SER A 56 -9.71 7.29 9.50
CA SER A 56 -9.45 7.73 8.12
C SER A 56 -10.50 7.27 7.10
N ASN A 57 -11.34 6.26 7.42
CA ASN A 57 -12.29 5.69 6.47
C ASN A 57 -13.76 6.05 6.77
N THR A 58 -14.58 6.11 5.72
CA THR A 58 -16.03 6.37 5.88
C THR A 58 -16.70 5.21 6.64
N ARG A 59 -17.79 5.51 7.36
CA ARG A 59 -18.56 4.49 8.11
C ARG A 59 -19.04 3.36 7.21
N PHE A 60 -19.47 3.71 5.99
CA PHE A 60 -19.89 2.74 4.99
C PHE A 60 -18.74 1.82 4.59
N TYR A 61 -17.56 2.38 4.28
CA TYR A 61 -16.40 1.58 3.89
C TYR A 61 -15.96 0.63 5.02
N ILE A 62 -15.88 1.12 6.26
CA ILE A 62 -15.55 0.32 7.45
C ILE A 62 -16.53 -0.85 7.60
N PHE A 63 -17.83 -0.56 7.58
CA PHE A 63 -18.87 -1.57 7.74
C PHE A 63 -18.79 -2.64 6.64
N MET A 64 -18.66 -2.22 5.39
CA MET A 64 -18.55 -3.14 4.25
C MET A 64 -17.26 -3.96 4.33
N GLN A 65 -16.14 -3.35 4.73
CA GLN A 65 -14.85 -4.02 4.85
C GLN A 65 -14.90 -5.11 5.92
N ILE A 66 -15.45 -4.83 7.10
CA ILE A 66 -15.59 -5.80 8.18
C ILE A 66 -16.57 -6.91 7.78
N SER A 67 -17.75 -6.54 7.29
CA SER A 67 -18.82 -7.49 6.94
C SER A 67 -18.37 -8.45 5.84
N LEU A 68 -17.78 -7.94 4.76
CA LEU A 68 -17.27 -8.78 3.68
C LEU A 68 -16.11 -9.66 4.14
N SER A 69 -15.27 -9.22 5.07
CA SER A 69 -14.17 -10.05 5.61
C SER A 69 -14.70 -11.23 6.41
N ILE A 70 -15.70 -11.00 7.25
CA ILE A 70 -16.37 -12.05 8.03
C ILE A 70 -17.07 -13.04 7.09
N LEU A 71 -17.83 -12.54 6.11
CA LEU A 71 -18.52 -13.38 5.14
C LEU A 71 -17.53 -14.22 4.33
N ASN A 72 -16.46 -13.62 3.79
CA ASN A 72 -15.43 -14.37 3.07
C ASN A 72 -14.80 -15.44 3.98
N ALA A 73 -14.40 -15.12 5.21
CA ALA A 73 -13.81 -16.10 6.12
C ALA A 73 -14.72 -17.32 6.37
N ILE A 74 -16.01 -17.09 6.59
CA ILE A 74 -17.01 -18.16 6.77
C ILE A 74 -17.15 -18.98 5.48
N PHE A 75 -17.24 -18.34 4.33
CA PHE A 75 -17.41 -19.02 3.05
C PHE A 75 -16.15 -19.78 2.60
N ILE A 76 -14.95 -19.31 2.94
CA ILE A 76 -13.69 -20.04 2.76
C ILE A 76 -13.71 -21.33 3.57
N GLY A 77 -14.02 -21.24 4.87
CA GLY A 77 -14.14 -22.41 5.72
C GLY A 77 -15.23 -23.38 5.26
N THR A 78 -16.34 -22.84 4.72
CA THR A 78 -17.44 -23.65 4.17
C THR A 78 -17.02 -24.37 2.90
N ALA A 79 -16.38 -23.66 1.96
CA ALA A 79 -15.89 -24.22 0.71
C ALA A 79 -14.86 -25.33 0.94
N ILE A 80 -13.91 -25.14 1.85
CA ILE A 80 -12.90 -26.16 2.20
C ILE A 80 -13.56 -27.38 2.86
N SER A 81 -14.48 -27.20 3.81
CA SER A 81 -15.21 -28.31 4.43
C SER A 81 -16.05 -29.10 3.41
N MET A 82 -16.73 -28.39 2.51
CA MET A 82 -17.48 -29.05 1.43
C MET A 82 -16.58 -29.77 0.44
N PHE A 83 -15.41 -29.22 0.13
CA PHE A 83 -14.42 -29.88 -0.71
C PHE A 83 -13.94 -31.20 -0.08
N PHE A 84 -13.64 -31.21 1.22
CA PHE A 84 -13.30 -32.45 1.93
C PHE A 84 -14.45 -33.48 1.89
N ASN A 85 -15.70 -33.05 2.07
CA ASN A 85 -16.86 -33.95 1.93
C ASN A 85 -17.01 -34.49 0.50
N VAL A 86 -16.73 -33.67 -0.52
CA VAL A 86 -16.68 -34.12 -1.91
C VAL A 86 -15.61 -35.20 -2.09
N LEU A 87 -14.43 -35.04 -1.50
CA LEU A 87 -13.37 -36.05 -1.55
C LEU A 87 -13.80 -37.36 -0.88
N GLU A 88 -14.51 -37.30 0.25
CA GLU A 88 -15.05 -38.50 0.92
C GLU A 88 -16.09 -39.22 0.04
N VAL A 89 -17.06 -38.49 -0.50
CA VAL A 89 -18.10 -39.04 -1.39
C VAL A 89 -17.48 -39.65 -2.65
N LYS A 90 -16.47 -38.99 -3.23
CA LYS A 90 -15.79 -39.50 -4.43
C LYS A 90 -14.89 -40.70 -4.16
N LYS A 91 -14.19 -40.73 -3.02
CA LYS A 91 -13.41 -41.91 -2.57
C LYS A 91 -14.29 -43.14 -2.37
N ALA A 92 -15.51 -42.96 -1.88
CA ALA A 92 -16.48 -44.04 -1.72
C ALA A 92 -17.04 -44.59 -3.05
N THR A 93 -16.83 -43.90 -4.18
CA THR A 93 -17.46 -44.26 -5.47
C THR A 93 -16.46 -44.72 -6.56
N SER A 94 -15.22 -44.20 -6.60
CA SER A 94 -14.11 -44.50 -7.58
C SER A 94 -14.48 -44.34 -9.08
N LYS A 95 -13.65 -43.98 -10.07
CA LYS A 95 -12.29 -43.43 -10.19
C LYS A 95 -12.40 -41.89 -10.36
N VAL A 96 -11.57 -41.13 -9.66
CA VAL A 96 -11.61 -39.66 -9.72
C VAL A 96 -10.69 -39.16 -10.84
N SER A 97 -11.20 -38.31 -11.73
CA SER A 97 -10.37 -37.58 -12.70
C SER A 97 -9.46 -36.57 -11.96
N LEU A 98 -8.15 -36.69 -12.18
CA LEU A 98 -7.12 -35.79 -11.65
C LEU A 98 -7.44 -34.32 -11.96
N LEU A 99 -7.97 -34.02 -13.15
CA LEU A 99 -8.32 -32.66 -13.60
C LEU A 99 -9.51 -32.06 -12.85
N GLN A 100 -10.51 -32.86 -12.47
CA GLN A 100 -11.64 -32.33 -11.69
C GLN A 100 -11.24 -32.05 -10.24
N THR A 101 -10.30 -32.82 -9.71
CA THR A 101 -9.75 -32.60 -8.36
C THR A 101 -8.78 -31.43 -8.36
N LEU A 102 -7.91 -31.33 -9.36
CA LEU A 102 -7.02 -30.19 -9.56
C LEU A 102 -7.79 -28.91 -9.89
N GLY A 103 -8.83 -28.98 -10.72
CA GLY A 103 -9.67 -27.83 -11.07
C GLY A 103 -10.46 -27.30 -9.87
N SER A 104 -10.99 -28.18 -9.02
CA SER A 104 -11.65 -27.76 -7.78
C SER A 104 -10.65 -27.27 -6.72
N LEU A 105 -9.45 -27.85 -6.65
CA LEU A 105 -8.36 -27.40 -5.78
C LEU A 105 -7.82 -26.02 -6.22
N VAL A 106 -7.54 -25.83 -7.51
CA VAL A 106 -7.05 -24.56 -8.09
C VAL A 106 -8.12 -23.48 -8.00
N PHE A 107 -9.39 -23.81 -8.27
CA PHE A 107 -10.49 -22.86 -8.12
C PHE A 107 -10.73 -22.49 -6.65
N SER A 108 -10.68 -23.47 -5.74
CA SER A 108 -10.78 -23.21 -4.30
C SER A 108 -9.58 -22.42 -3.78
N ALA A 109 -8.36 -22.72 -4.23
CA ALA A 109 -7.14 -21.98 -3.90
C ALA A 109 -7.15 -20.56 -4.49
N ALA A 110 -7.67 -20.36 -5.70
CA ALA A 110 -7.82 -19.03 -6.30
C ALA A 110 -8.90 -18.21 -5.62
N ALA A 111 -10.07 -18.80 -5.31
CA ALA A 111 -11.15 -18.11 -4.61
C ALA A 111 -10.76 -17.72 -3.18
N THR A 112 -10.05 -18.60 -2.48
CA THR A 112 -9.51 -18.31 -1.15
C THR A 112 -8.35 -17.30 -1.22
N GLY A 113 -7.41 -17.47 -2.16
CA GLY A 113 -6.29 -16.58 -2.39
C GLY A 113 -6.67 -15.15 -2.77
N CYS A 114 -7.70 -14.92 -3.58
CA CYS A 114 -8.12 -13.56 -3.94
C CYS A 114 -8.76 -12.80 -2.76
N SER A 115 -9.50 -13.50 -1.92
CA SER A 115 -10.09 -12.93 -0.71
C SER A 115 -9.03 -12.60 0.36
N VAL A 116 -7.93 -13.35 0.40
CA VAL A 116 -6.89 -13.28 1.44
C VAL A 116 -5.70 -12.41 1.03
N CYS A 117 -5.24 -12.55 -0.21
CA CYS A 117 -3.93 -12.04 -0.63
C CYS A 117 -3.99 -10.74 -1.45
N SER A 118 -5.17 -10.23 -1.83
CA SER A 118 -5.27 -9.05 -2.72
C SER A 118 -4.57 -7.78 -2.18
N ALA A 119 -4.45 -7.64 -0.86
CA ALA A 119 -3.72 -6.52 -0.25
C ALA A 119 -2.19 -6.67 -0.26
N PHE A 120 -1.66 -7.87 -0.44
CA PHE A 120 -0.23 -8.19 -0.29
C PHE A 120 0.42 -8.69 -1.59
N LEU A 121 -0.30 -9.48 -2.38
CA LEU A 121 0.18 -10.07 -3.62
C LEU A 121 0.33 -9.02 -4.73
N LEU A 122 -0.52 -7.99 -4.76
CA LEU A 122 -0.42 -6.94 -5.76
C LEU A 122 0.77 -5.98 -5.50
N PRO A 123 1.05 -5.53 -4.25
CA PRO A 123 2.31 -4.87 -3.94
C PRO A 123 3.56 -5.74 -4.19
N MET A 124 3.52 -7.03 -3.86
CA MET A 124 4.61 -7.99 -4.15
C MET A 124 4.84 -8.23 -5.64
N LEU A 125 3.84 -7.97 -6.49
CA LEU A 125 3.95 -8.00 -7.95
C LEU A 125 4.36 -6.64 -8.54
N GLY A 126 4.87 -5.72 -7.73
CA GLY A 126 5.32 -4.39 -8.17
C GLY A 126 4.18 -3.41 -8.46
N ILE A 127 2.93 -3.74 -8.12
CA ILE A 127 1.78 -2.84 -8.27
C ILE A 127 1.65 -2.02 -6.97
N ALA A 128 2.60 -1.10 -6.80
CA ALA A 128 2.73 -0.19 -5.66
C ALA A 128 1.65 0.91 -5.64
N ALA A 129 0.37 0.52 -5.73
CA ALA A 129 -0.83 1.35 -5.48
C ALA A 129 -2.13 0.52 -5.55
N SER A 130 -2.05 -0.81 -5.45
CA SER A 130 -3.06 -1.70 -6.03
C SER A 130 -4.50 -1.55 -5.51
N LEU A 131 -4.69 -1.27 -4.22
CA LEU A 131 -6.02 -1.13 -3.63
C LEU A 131 -6.61 0.27 -3.81
N THR A 132 -5.78 1.32 -3.89
CA THR A 132 -6.23 2.70 -4.15
C THR A 132 -6.47 2.95 -5.65
N ALA A 133 -5.84 2.16 -6.52
CA ALA A 133 -6.11 2.15 -7.96
C ALA A 133 -7.51 1.58 -8.31
N LEU A 134 -8.07 0.78 -7.41
CA LEU A 134 -9.38 0.16 -7.55
C LEU A 134 -10.51 1.14 -7.20
N PRO A 135 -11.60 1.19 -8.00
CA PRO A 135 -12.66 2.17 -7.82
C PRO A 135 -13.38 2.11 -6.47
N PHE A 136 -13.38 0.97 -5.79
CA PHE A 136 -14.04 0.81 -4.48
C PHE A 136 -13.06 0.48 -3.34
N GLY A 137 -11.77 0.80 -3.50
CA GLY A 137 -10.77 0.62 -2.44
C GLY A 137 -10.57 -0.83 -2.02
N GLY A 138 -10.78 -1.79 -2.94
CA GLY A 138 -10.66 -3.22 -2.69
C GLY A 138 -11.95 -3.93 -2.25
N LEU A 139 -13.05 -3.21 -1.98
CA LEU A 139 -14.34 -3.82 -1.65
C LEU A 139 -14.87 -4.69 -2.79
N GLU A 140 -14.61 -4.30 -4.04
CA GLU A 140 -14.98 -5.07 -5.22
C GLU A 140 -14.33 -6.46 -5.20
N ILE A 141 -13.04 -6.56 -4.85
CA ILE A 141 -12.36 -7.84 -4.80
C ILE A 141 -13.00 -8.72 -3.73
N LYS A 142 -13.29 -8.18 -2.55
CA LYS A 142 -13.94 -8.94 -1.48
C LYS A 142 -15.35 -9.38 -1.84
N PHE A 143 -16.10 -8.51 -2.53
CA PHE A 143 -17.45 -8.82 -2.98
C PHE A 143 -17.45 -9.93 -4.04
N PHE A 144 -16.62 -9.81 -5.07
CA PHE A 144 -16.55 -10.82 -6.13
C PHE A 144 -15.91 -12.12 -5.65
N SER A 145 -14.96 -12.07 -4.71
CA SER A 145 -14.43 -13.26 -4.05
C SER A 145 -15.53 -14.01 -3.29
N LEU A 146 -16.42 -13.29 -2.59
CA LEU A 146 -17.57 -13.89 -1.92
C LEU A 146 -18.51 -14.58 -2.92
N LEU A 147 -18.80 -13.96 -4.06
CA LEU A 147 -19.60 -14.58 -5.13
C LEU A 147 -18.94 -15.85 -5.68
N LEU A 148 -17.62 -15.82 -5.87
CA LEU A 148 -16.85 -16.97 -6.34
C LEU A 148 -16.87 -18.12 -5.33
N LEU A 149 -16.77 -17.81 -4.03
CA LEU A 149 -16.90 -18.80 -2.96
C LEU A 149 -18.32 -19.37 -2.86
N ILE A 150 -19.37 -18.55 -3.00
CA ILE A 150 -20.76 -19.03 -3.07
C ILE A 150 -20.92 -20.01 -4.23
N TYR A 151 -20.36 -19.68 -5.40
CA TYR A 151 -20.36 -20.58 -6.56
C TYR A 151 -19.58 -21.87 -6.28
N ALA A 152 -18.42 -21.81 -5.62
CA ALA A 152 -17.65 -23.00 -5.23
C ALA A 152 -18.44 -23.93 -4.30
N VAL A 153 -19.15 -23.36 -3.32
CA VAL A 153 -20.03 -24.08 -2.39
C VAL A 153 -21.21 -24.69 -3.15
N TYR A 154 -21.78 -23.98 -4.13
CA TYR A 154 -22.85 -24.51 -4.99
C TYR A 154 -22.40 -25.70 -5.85
N GLU A 155 -21.24 -25.61 -6.52
CA GLU A 155 -20.70 -26.73 -7.31
C GLU A 155 -20.42 -27.95 -6.43
N SER A 156 -19.89 -27.73 -5.22
CA SER A 156 -19.69 -28.79 -4.24
C SER A 156 -21.03 -29.41 -3.79
N SER A 157 -22.08 -28.60 -3.65
CA SER A 157 -23.43 -29.03 -3.27
C SER A 157 -24.07 -29.96 -4.30
N LYS A 158 -23.82 -29.77 -5.60
CA LYS A 158 -24.30 -30.70 -6.63
C LYS A 158 -23.80 -32.12 -6.40
N ILE A 159 -22.54 -32.25 -5.96
CA ILE A 159 -21.90 -33.55 -5.72
C ILE A 159 -22.35 -34.13 -4.38
N THR A 160 -22.32 -33.34 -3.31
CA THR A 160 -22.62 -33.85 -1.95
C THR A 160 -24.10 -34.14 -1.74
N SER A 161 -25.00 -33.36 -2.36
CA SER A 161 -26.46 -33.54 -2.22
C SER A 161 -26.94 -34.90 -2.71
N GLY A 162 -26.27 -35.50 -3.69
CA GLY A 162 -26.72 -36.73 -4.35
C GLY A 162 -27.96 -36.53 -5.24
N LEU A 163 -28.37 -35.28 -5.48
CA LEU A 163 -29.51 -34.93 -6.33
C LEU A 163 -29.11 -34.76 -7.80
N CYS A 164 -27.83 -34.59 -8.08
CA CYS A 164 -27.29 -34.46 -9.43
C CYS A 164 -26.54 -35.73 -9.85
N PRO A 165 -26.75 -36.25 -11.07
CA PRO A 165 -25.95 -37.35 -11.58
C PRO A 165 -24.49 -36.90 -11.74
N LEU A 166 -23.56 -37.70 -11.24
CA LEU A 166 -22.13 -37.45 -11.45
C LEU A 166 -21.80 -37.63 -12.96
N PRO A 167 -20.98 -36.74 -13.56
CA PRO A 167 -20.60 -36.86 -14.96
C PRO A 167 -19.84 -38.17 -15.18
N LYS A 168 -20.36 -39.02 -16.09
CA LYS A 168 -19.80 -40.33 -16.41
C LYS A 168 -18.58 -40.25 -17.35
N THR A 169 -18.48 -39.18 -18.13
CA THR A 169 -17.40 -38.90 -19.09
C THR A 169 -16.51 -37.77 -18.57
N THR A 170 -15.18 -37.90 -18.71
CA THR A 170 -14.20 -36.92 -18.22
C THR A 170 -13.43 -36.32 -19.39
N VAL A 171 -13.09 -35.03 -19.31
CA VAL A 171 -12.31 -34.31 -20.34
C VAL A 171 -10.99 -35.02 -20.63
N ILE A 172 -10.32 -35.50 -19.58
CA ILE A 172 -9.10 -36.30 -19.69
C ILE A 172 -9.45 -37.74 -19.34
N SER A 173 -9.19 -38.64 -20.29
CA SER A 173 -9.30 -40.09 -20.13
C SER A 173 -7.93 -40.69 -20.37
N ASN A 174 -7.44 -41.51 -19.43
CA ASN A 174 -6.27 -42.34 -19.66
C ASN A 174 -6.74 -43.73 -20.11
N LYS A 175 -6.62 -44.00 -21.41
CA LYS A 175 -6.79 -45.34 -21.97
C LYS A 175 -5.42 -45.81 -22.46
N ASN A 176 -4.96 -46.93 -21.91
CA ASN A 176 -3.73 -47.61 -22.33
C ASN A 176 -2.46 -46.72 -22.31
N GLY A 177 -2.34 -45.81 -21.34
CA GLY A 177 -1.14 -44.96 -21.18
C GLY A 177 -1.07 -43.76 -22.12
N LYS A 178 -2.08 -43.55 -22.97
CA LYS A 178 -2.20 -42.33 -23.79
C LYS A 178 -3.27 -41.40 -23.21
N LEU A 179 -2.92 -40.13 -23.12
CA LEU A 179 -3.80 -39.07 -22.67
C LEU A 179 -4.75 -38.69 -23.82
N GLU A 180 -6.04 -39.01 -23.70
CA GLU A 180 -7.05 -38.60 -24.67
C GLU A 180 -7.85 -37.41 -24.12
N LEU A 181 -7.95 -36.35 -24.93
CA LEU A 181 -8.78 -35.18 -24.66
C LEU A 181 -10.14 -35.35 -25.34
N ASN A 182 -11.20 -35.51 -24.54
CA ASN A 182 -12.56 -35.70 -25.03
C ASN A 182 -13.36 -34.39 -24.92
N PHE A 183 -13.45 -33.66 -26.03
CA PHE A 183 -14.29 -32.47 -26.14
C PHE A 183 -15.66 -32.85 -26.72
N SER A 184 -16.69 -32.87 -25.88
CA SER A 184 -18.07 -33.16 -26.28
C SER A 184 -19.06 -32.22 -25.56
N LYS A 185 -20.31 -32.17 -26.01
CA LYS A 185 -21.37 -31.42 -25.32
C LYS A 185 -21.57 -31.88 -23.87
N GLU A 186 -21.22 -33.13 -23.55
CA GLU A 186 -21.32 -33.70 -22.20
C GLU A 186 -20.16 -33.29 -21.28
N THR A 187 -18.98 -32.97 -21.84
CA THR A 187 -17.81 -32.52 -21.06
C THR A 187 -17.72 -31.01 -20.92
N MET A 188 -18.48 -30.25 -21.71
CA MET A 188 -18.54 -28.78 -21.70
C MET A 188 -18.83 -28.15 -20.33
N PRO A 189 -19.74 -28.67 -19.49
CA PRO A 189 -19.98 -28.11 -18.14
C PRO A 189 -18.78 -28.19 -17.20
N GLN A 190 -17.80 -29.07 -17.48
CA GLN A 190 -16.59 -29.23 -16.65
C GLN A 190 -15.60 -28.07 -16.81
N PHE A 191 -15.71 -27.28 -17.88
CA PHE A 191 -14.90 -26.07 -18.11
C PHE A 191 -15.49 -24.82 -17.46
N MET A 192 -16.74 -24.89 -16.98
CA MET A 192 -17.43 -23.71 -16.44
C MET A 192 -16.69 -23.03 -15.28
N PRO A 193 -16.13 -23.76 -14.28
CA PRO A 193 -15.36 -23.13 -13.21
C PRO A 193 -14.11 -22.40 -13.71
N LEU A 194 -13.43 -22.95 -14.73
CA LEU A 194 -12.25 -22.31 -15.33
C LEU A 194 -12.64 -21.05 -16.09
N LEU A 195 -13.75 -21.08 -16.85
CA LEU A 195 -14.27 -19.91 -17.54
C LEU A 195 -14.64 -18.79 -16.56
N VAL A 196 -15.36 -19.13 -15.47
CA VAL A 196 -15.72 -18.17 -14.42
C VAL A 196 -14.46 -17.55 -13.79
N LEU A 197 -13.42 -18.34 -13.54
CA LEU A 197 -12.16 -17.84 -13.00
C LEU A 197 -11.45 -16.89 -13.99
N VAL A 198 -11.36 -17.25 -15.28
CA VAL A 198 -10.75 -16.41 -16.31
C VAL A 198 -11.52 -15.09 -16.47
N LEU A 199 -12.86 -15.14 -16.48
CA LEU A 199 -13.70 -13.94 -16.54
C LEU A 199 -13.52 -13.06 -15.30
N PHE A 200 -13.39 -13.65 -14.11
CA PHE A 200 -13.11 -12.92 -12.89
C PHE A 200 -11.75 -12.20 -12.94
N VAL A 201 -10.69 -12.89 -13.38
CA VAL A 201 -9.35 -12.29 -13.54
C VAL A 201 -9.38 -11.14 -14.57
N ALA A 202 -10.01 -11.37 -15.72
CA ALA A 202 -10.15 -10.34 -16.76
C ALA A 202 -10.95 -9.13 -16.24
N PHE A 203 -12.01 -9.36 -15.47
CA PHE A 203 -12.81 -8.30 -14.87
C PHE A 203 -12.00 -7.48 -13.86
N VAL A 204 -11.29 -8.13 -12.92
CA VAL A 204 -10.42 -7.44 -11.94
C VAL A 204 -9.34 -6.61 -12.64
N TYR A 205 -8.76 -7.12 -13.72
CA TYR A 205 -7.77 -6.39 -14.52
C TYR A 205 -8.35 -5.15 -15.22
N MET A 206 -9.64 -5.17 -15.59
CA MET A 206 -10.31 -4.03 -16.22
C MET A 206 -10.76 -2.95 -15.23
N LEU A 207 -11.00 -3.28 -13.96
CA LEU A 207 -11.56 -2.36 -12.96
C LEU A 207 -10.77 -1.05 -12.77
N PRO A 208 -9.43 -1.05 -12.72
CA PRO A 208 -8.65 0.20 -12.62
C PRO A 208 -8.85 1.16 -13.81
N LYS A 209 -9.29 0.64 -14.97
CA LYS A 209 -9.51 1.42 -16.20
C LYS A 209 -10.88 2.11 -16.25
N LEU A 210 -11.74 1.90 -15.25
CA LEU A 210 -13.06 2.54 -15.20
C LEU A 210 -12.95 4.06 -14.98
N PRO A 211 -13.89 4.85 -15.52
CA PRO A 211 -13.92 6.29 -15.33
C PRO A 211 -13.96 6.67 -13.84
N LYS A 212 -13.32 7.80 -13.50
CA LYS A 212 -13.24 8.30 -12.12
C LYS A 212 -14.62 8.54 -11.47
N THR A 213 -15.68 8.75 -12.27
CA THR A 213 -17.07 8.93 -11.79
C THR A 213 -17.64 7.71 -11.07
N PHE A 214 -17.10 6.52 -11.31
CA PHE A 214 -17.53 5.29 -10.63
C PHE A 214 -16.76 5.01 -9.34
N ARG A 215 -15.79 5.87 -8.96
CA ARG A 215 -14.98 5.65 -7.75
C ARG A 215 -15.77 6.03 -6.50
N LEU A 216 -15.84 5.10 -5.56
CA LEU A 216 -16.42 5.33 -4.25
C LEU A 216 -15.43 6.08 -3.37
N GLN A 217 -15.92 7.08 -2.65
CA GLN A 217 -15.15 7.75 -1.63
C GLN A 217 -15.03 6.85 -0.40
N THR A 218 -13.91 6.13 -0.31
CA THR A 218 -13.63 5.16 0.76
C THR A 218 -13.06 5.83 2.00
N GLN A 219 -12.26 6.87 1.81
CA GLN A 219 -11.66 7.68 2.87
C GLN A 219 -12.53 8.89 3.20
N LYS A 220 -12.56 9.30 4.47
CA LYS A 220 -13.18 10.58 4.83
C LYS A 220 -12.40 11.68 4.13
N ASN A 221 -13.10 12.62 3.49
CA ASN A 221 -12.47 13.87 3.07
C ASN A 221 -12.07 14.60 4.35
N LEU A 222 -10.80 14.49 4.74
CA LEU A 222 -10.24 15.33 5.81
C LEU A 222 -10.29 16.83 5.44
N ILE A 223 -10.58 17.14 4.17
CA ILE A 223 -10.80 18.51 3.66
C ILE A 223 -12.08 19.16 4.20
N SER A 224 -13.09 18.41 4.68
CA SER A 224 -14.32 19.01 5.25
C SER A 224 -14.30 19.19 6.78
N ALA A 225 -13.20 18.83 7.45
CA ALA A 225 -12.98 19.20 8.86
C ALA A 225 -12.44 20.63 9.04
N ASN A 226 -12.26 21.40 7.95
CA ASN A 226 -11.84 22.80 8.02
C ASN A 226 -12.96 23.79 8.42
N GLN A 227 -14.19 23.34 8.71
CA GLN A 227 -15.33 24.24 8.97
C GLN A 227 -16.35 23.72 10.01
N THR A 228 -15.96 22.85 10.94
CA THR A 228 -16.77 22.67 12.17
C THR A 228 -15.87 22.81 13.38
N GLY A 229 -15.96 23.97 14.03
CA GLY A 229 -15.17 24.34 15.18
C GLY A 229 -15.35 23.38 16.35
N GLY A 230 -14.43 22.43 16.48
CA GLY A 230 -13.87 22.12 17.78
C GLY A 230 -12.90 23.25 18.12
N LYS A 231 -13.03 23.86 19.30
CA LYS A 231 -11.99 24.76 19.82
C LYS A 231 -10.70 23.95 19.89
N THR A 232 -9.80 24.11 18.93
CA THR A 232 -8.41 23.65 19.06
C THR A 232 -7.89 24.24 20.36
N ALA A 233 -7.42 23.38 21.28
CA ALA A 233 -6.84 23.88 22.52
C ALA A 233 -5.71 24.87 22.16
N PRO A 234 -5.57 26.00 22.87
CA PRO A 234 -4.53 27.00 22.58
C PRO A 234 -3.11 26.41 22.49
N GLU A 235 -2.87 25.34 23.25
CA GLU A 235 -1.62 24.58 23.31
C GLU A 235 -1.34 23.83 22.00
N THR A 236 -2.32 23.10 21.47
CA THR A 236 -2.22 22.40 20.17
C THR A 236 -1.89 23.37 19.02
N ALA A 237 -2.51 24.56 19.01
CA ALA A 237 -2.24 25.58 18.00
C ALA A 237 -0.84 26.21 18.14
N ALA A 238 -0.29 26.27 19.35
CA ALA A 238 1.05 26.79 19.60
C ALA A 238 2.13 25.81 19.13
N VAL A 239 2.04 24.53 19.51
CA VAL A 239 2.97 23.48 19.09
C VAL A 239 2.99 23.36 17.55
N MET A 240 1.83 23.45 16.91
CA MET A 240 1.75 23.39 15.45
C MET A 240 2.45 24.53 14.73
N LYS A 241 2.40 25.75 15.29
CA LYS A 241 3.15 26.89 14.74
C LYS A 241 4.65 26.74 14.92
N GLU A 242 5.08 25.95 15.90
CA GLU A 242 6.49 25.70 16.13
C GLU A 242 7.04 24.65 15.16
N ILE A 243 6.34 23.54 14.98
CA ILE A 243 6.79 22.45 14.09
C ILE A 243 6.62 22.81 12.60
N ASN A 244 5.54 23.52 12.27
CA ASN A 244 5.21 23.98 10.92
C ASN A 244 4.91 25.48 10.93
N PRO A 245 5.94 26.34 11.07
CA PRO A 245 5.78 27.78 11.03
C PRO A 245 5.01 28.24 9.77
N PRO A 246 3.93 29.02 9.90
CA PRO A 246 3.19 29.53 8.73
C PRO A 246 4.08 30.31 7.77
N GLU A 247 5.10 30.99 8.28
CA GLU A 247 6.10 31.70 7.51
C GLU A 247 7.08 30.78 6.77
N GLY A 248 7.18 29.50 7.14
CA GLY A 248 8.12 28.54 6.57
C GLY A 248 9.48 28.46 7.25
N TYR A 249 10.25 27.41 6.94
CA TYR A 249 11.65 27.24 7.37
C TYR A 249 12.59 27.38 6.17
N GLU A 250 13.64 28.20 6.29
CA GLU A 250 14.64 28.44 5.25
C GLU A 250 15.88 27.57 5.48
N LEU A 251 16.24 26.77 4.47
CA LEU A 251 17.42 25.92 4.50
C LEU A 251 18.67 26.73 4.13
N ASN A 252 19.82 26.30 4.65
CA ASN A 252 21.11 26.80 4.15
C ASN A 252 21.53 26.10 2.85
N ALA A 253 20.66 26.18 1.83
CA ALA A 253 20.91 25.70 0.47
C ALA A 253 20.01 26.43 -0.53
N SER A 254 20.42 26.55 -1.79
CA SER A 254 19.63 27.07 -2.91
C SER A 254 19.40 25.99 -3.98
N PHE A 255 18.40 26.18 -4.85
CA PHE A 255 18.12 25.21 -5.92
C PHE A 255 19.21 25.18 -6.99
N GLY A 256 19.86 26.31 -7.28
CA GLY A 256 20.76 26.43 -8.42
C GLY A 256 20.05 26.03 -9.71
N ASP A 257 20.68 25.18 -10.52
CA ASP A 257 20.18 24.72 -11.81
C ASP A 257 19.64 23.27 -11.79
N ILE A 258 19.42 22.68 -10.61
CA ILE A 258 19.01 21.26 -10.49
C ILE A 258 17.66 20.98 -11.17
N GLY A 259 16.73 21.95 -11.18
CA GLY A 259 15.46 21.84 -11.90
C GLY A 259 15.65 21.66 -13.42
N PRO A 260 16.28 22.64 -14.11
CA PRO A 260 16.65 22.51 -15.52
C PRO A 260 17.42 21.22 -15.84
N GLN A 261 18.38 20.84 -15.00
CA GLN A 261 19.14 19.61 -15.21
C GLN A 261 18.28 18.35 -15.13
N MET A 262 17.30 18.30 -14.22
CA MET A 262 16.35 17.17 -14.13
C MET A 262 15.42 17.08 -15.35
N LEU A 263 14.98 18.22 -15.89
CA LEU A 263 14.18 18.26 -17.13
C LEU A 263 14.99 17.81 -18.35
N GLU A 264 16.23 18.26 -18.45
CA GLU A 264 17.17 17.87 -19.50
C GLU A 264 17.42 16.37 -19.45
N LEU A 265 17.76 15.85 -18.27
CA LEU A 265 18.00 14.42 -18.04
C LEU A 265 16.75 13.58 -18.37
N GLY A 266 15.56 14.11 -18.09
CA GLY A 266 14.28 13.43 -18.32
C GLY A 266 13.75 12.65 -17.12
N VAL A 267 14.41 12.76 -15.96
CA VAL A 267 13.87 12.24 -14.68
C VAL A 267 12.57 12.95 -14.33
N ILE A 268 12.40 14.20 -14.76
CA ILE A 268 11.11 14.90 -14.79
C ILE A 268 10.68 15.10 -16.25
N ASP A 269 9.47 14.64 -16.56
CA ASP A 269 8.69 15.08 -17.72
C ASP A 269 7.84 16.29 -17.30
N GLU A 270 8.16 17.45 -17.87
CA GLU A 270 7.51 18.73 -17.52
C GLU A 270 5.98 18.67 -17.63
N LYS A 271 5.46 18.00 -18.66
CA LYS A 271 4.02 17.92 -18.90
C LYS A 271 3.37 17.01 -17.86
N LYS A 272 3.92 15.82 -17.63
CA LYS A 272 3.39 14.91 -16.60
C LYS A 272 3.43 15.55 -15.22
N PHE A 273 4.51 16.25 -14.91
CA PHE A 273 4.66 16.97 -13.65
C PHE A 273 3.54 18.01 -13.51
N LYS A 274 3.40 18.95 -14.46
CA LYS A 274 2.31 19.95 -14.47
C LYS A 274 0.91 19.32 -14.36
N ASP A 275 0.61 18.33 -15.19
CA ASP A 275 -0.69 17.65 -15.20
C ASP A 275 -1.01 17.00 -13.84
N THR A 276 0.00 16.53 -13.10
CA THR A 276 -0.16 15.92 -11.76
C THR A 276 -0.60 16.96 -10.74
N TYR A 277 0.00 18.14 -10.74
CA TYR A 277 -0.37 19.25 -9.85
C TYR A 277 -1.75 19.84 -10.18
N ASP A 278 -2.06 19.97 -11.48
CA ASP A 278 -3.40 20.40 -11.92
C ASP A 278 -4.48 19.42 -11.46
N GLN A 279 -4.22 18.10 -11.60
CA GLN A 279 -5.14 17.06 -11.15
C GLN A 279 -5.28 17.00 -9.62
N ALA A 280 -4.23 17.36 -8.88
CA ALA A 280 -4.25 17.47 -7.43
C ALA A 280 -4.93 18.77 -6.93
N GLN A 281 -5.45 19.61 -7.83
CA GLN A 281 -6.02 20.93 -7.52
C GLN A 281 -5.02 21.87 -6.81
N GLN A 282 -3.73 21.67 -7.07
CA GLN A 282 -2.63 22.48 -6.56
C GLN A 282 -1.70 22.85 -7.71
N PRO A 283 -2.19 23.59 -8.73
CA PRO A 283 -1.40 23.91 -9.92
C PRO A 283 -0.09 24.61 -9.55
N LEU A 284 0.98 24.31 -10.30
CA LEU A 284 2.28 24.92 -10.06
C LEU A 284 2.19 26.44 -10.21
N ASN A 285 2.67 27.16 -9.21
CA ASN A 285 2.74 28.62 -9.26
C ASN A 285 3.95 29.09 -10.10
N ALA A 286 4.03 30.40 -10.35
CA ALA A 286 5.08 30.99 -11.18
C ALA A 286 6.49 30.71 -10.65
N GLU A 287 6.69 30.74 -9.33
CA GLU A 287 7.98 30.47 -8.70
C GLU A 287 8.39 29.00 -8.82
N GLN A 288 7.46 28.07 -8.62
CA GLN A 288 7.71 26.63 -8.79
C GLN A 288 8.04 26.29 -10.25
N LEU A 289 7.36 26.93 -11.21
CA LEU A 289 7.67 26.80 -12.63
C LEU A 289 9.05 27.37 -12.96
N GLU A 290 9.43 28.50 -12.36
CA GLU A 290 10.74 29.11 -12.53
C GLU A 290 11.86 28.22 -11.96
N ILE A 291 11.70 27.71 -10.74
CA ILE A 291 12.62 26.73 -10.13
C ILE A 291 12.82 25.53 -11.05
N LEU A 292 11.73 25.01 -11.62
CA LEU A 292 11.78 23.82 -12.48
C LEU A 292 12.43 24.10 -13.85
N THR A 293 12.15 25.24 -14.49
CA THR A 293 12.52 25.50 -15.89
C THR A 293 13.75 26.36 -16.08
N LYS A 294 14.07 27.23 -15.11
CA LYS A 294 15.20 28.17 -15.17
C LYS A 294 16.20 28.00 -14.03
N GLY A 295 15.80 27.34 -12.94
CA GLY A 295 16.58 27.27 -11.71
C GLY A 295 16.34 28.48 -10.80
N SER A 296 16.97 28.49 -9.64
CA SER A 296 16.90 29.60 -8.68
C SER A 296 18.05 29.60 -7.68
N ASP A 297 18.74 30.73 -7.56
CA ASP A 297 19.76 30.95 -6.52
C ASP A 297 19.18 31.39 -5.18
N LYS A 298 17.85 31.56 -5.09
CA LYS A 298 17.19 31.82 -3.81
C LYS A 298 17.37 30.63 -2.87
N LYS A 299 17.51 30.93 -1.58
CA LYS A 299 17.49 29.89 -0.55
C LYS A 299 16.17 29.13 -0.59
N ILE A 300 16.27 27.81 -0.43
CA ILE A 300 15.13 26.91 -0.39
C ILE A 300 14.38 27.17 0.91
N LYS A 301 13.08 27.42 0.79
CA LYS A 301 12.20 27.63 1.94
C LYS A 301 11.03 26.67 1.86
N ILE A 302 10.88 25.81 2.86
CA ILE A 302 9.72 24.93 2.97
C ILE A 302 8.60 25.65 3.71
N THR A 303 7.40 25.63 3.14
CA THR A 303 6.17 26.21 3.69
C THR A 303 5.03 25.19 3.58
N PRO A 304 3.89 25.40 4.26
CA PRO A 304 2.73 24.53 4.09
C PRO A 304 2.30 24.40 2.62
N GLU A 305 2.36 25.49 1.85
CA GLU A 305 1.89 25.59 0.47
C GLU A 305 2.80 24.88 -0.54
N ASN A 306 4.11 24.83 -0.29
CA ASN A 306 5.07 24.24 -1.23
C ASN A 306 5.65 22.89 -0.79
N SER A 307 5.30 22.40 0.40
CA SER A 307 5.80 21.13 0.96
C SER A 307 5.64 19.94 0.00
N TYR A 308 4.49 19.83 -0.68
CA TYR A 308 4.21 18.81 -1.69
C TYR A 308 5.08 18.97 -2.95
N PHE A 309 5.31 20.22 -3.38
CA PHE A 309 6.23 20.50 -4.48
C PHE A 309 7.66 20.09 -4.14
N LEU A 310 8.15 20.47 -2.97
CA LEU A 310 9.51 20.14 -2.54
C LEU A 310 9.70 18.63 -2.36
N LEU A 311 8.70 17.92 -1.84
CA LEU A 311 8.74 16.46 -1.75
C LEU A 311 9.00 15.82 -3.11
N ASN A 312 8.18 16.14 -4.12
CA ASN A 312 8.30 15.51 -5.44
C ASN A 312 9.51 16.00 -6.22
N PHE A 313 9.88 17.27 -6.05
CA PHE A 313 11.08 17.85 -6.66
C PHE A 313 12.34 17.17 -6.13
N PHE A 314 12.47 17.05 -4.80
CA PHE A 314 13.63 16.39 -4.20
C PHE A 314 13.59 14.87 -4.33
N TRP A 315 12.42 14.26 -4.47
CA TRP A 315 12.32 12.84 -4.82
C TRP A 315 12.95 12.58 -6.20
N ALA A 316 12.58 13.38 -7.22
CA ALA A 316 13.21 13.28 -8.54
C ALA A 316 14.73 13.52 -8.48
N PHE A 317 15.15 14.54 -7.72
CA PHE A 317 16.55 14.90 -7.58
C PHE A 317 17.35 13.79 -6.91
N GLY A 318 16.92 13.34 -5.73
CA GLY A 318 17.58 12.27 -4.99
C GLY A 318 17.61 10.96 -5.77
N LEU A 319 16.57 10.65 -6.55
CA LEU A 319 16.57 9.48 -7.43
C LEU A 319 17.65 9.56 -8.51
N ALA A 320 17.85 10.74 -9.11
CA ALA A 320 18.72 10.91 -10.27
C ALA A 320 20.16 11.29 -9.97
N ASN A 321 20.41 11.93 -8.83
CA ASN A 321 21.74 12.36 -8.45
C ASN A 321 22.64 11.15 -8.17
N GLU A 322 23.85 11.16 -8.70
CA GLU A 322 24.83 10.11 -8.46
C GLU A 322 25.31 10.16 -7.01
N SER A 323 25.23 9.03 -6.32
CA SER A 323 25.55 8.89 -4.90
C SER A 323 25.94 7.44 -4.58
N LYS A 324 26.97 7.26 -3.76
CA LYS A 324 27.39 5.93 -3.29
C LYS A 324 26.35 5.30 -2.37
N ILE A 325 25.53 6.11 -1.70
CA ILE A 325 24.41 5.61 -0.90
C ILE A 325 23.44 4.82 -1.80
N LEU A 326 23.26 5.24 -3.05
CA LEU A 326 22.38 4.57 -4.01
C LEU A 326 23.04 3.40 -4.74
N THR A 327 24.34 3.47 -5.01
CA THR A 327 25.05 2.46 -5.82
C THR A 327 25.77 1.39 -5.00
N GLU A 328 26.00 1.63 -3.71
CA GLU A 328 26.69 0.73 -2.77
C GLU A 328 25.90 0.47 -1.47
N GLY A 329 24.84 1.24 -1.21
CA GLY A 329 24.05 1.17 0.02
C GLY A 329 22.91 0.15 0.02
N ASP A 330 21.97 0.30 0.96
CA ASP A 330 20.90 -0.68 1.24
C ASP A 330 19.99 -0.98 0.03
N MET A 331 19.77 0.01 -0.83
CA MET A 331 18.94 -0.13 -2.04
C MET A 331 19.42 -1.21 -3.01
N VAL A 332 20.71 -1.57 -2.99
CA VAL A 332 21.31 -2.53 -3.92
C VAL A 332 21.82 -3.79 -3.25
N LYS A 333 21.70 -3.90 -1.91
CA LYS A 333 22.15 -5.08 -1.17
C LYS A 333 21.43 -6.34 -1.63
N ASP A 334 20.12 -6.22 -1.86
CA ASP A 334 19.26 -7.32 -2.27
C ASP A 334 18.96 -7.23 -3.77
N GLY A 335 19.82 -7.84 -4.60
CA GLY A 335 19.61 -7.95 -6.05
C GLY A 335 20.35 -6.91 -6.90
N GLY A 336 21.30 -6.16 -6.32
CA GLY A 336 22.11 -5.19 -7.06
C GLY A 336 21.30 -3.99 -7.56
N ILE A 337 21.84 -3.28 -8.55
CA ILE A 337 21.19 -2.11 -9.18
C ILE A 337 19.81 -2.47 -9.75
N GLU A 338 19.65 -3.66 -10.33
CA GLU A 338 18.34 -4.11 -10.83
C GLU A 338 17.33 -4.29 -9.69
N GLY A 339 17.78 -4.78 -8.52
CA GLY A 339 16.97 -4.94 -7.33
C GLY A 339 16.40 -3.62 -6.79
N ALA A 340 17.13 -2.51 -6.96
CA ALA A 340 16.71 -1.18 -6.53
C ALA A 340 15.40 -0.71 -7.19
N GLY A 341 15.02 -1.27 -8.34
CA GLY A 341 13.75 -0.97 -9.03
C GLY A 341 12.49 -1.44 -8.32
N ASN A 342 12.61 -2.27 -7.28
CA ASN A 342 11.48 -2.85 -6.56
C ASN A 342 11.00 -2.01 -5.37
N PHE A 343 11.70 -0.92 -5.03
CA PHE A 343 11.35 -0.05 -3.91
C PHE A 343 10.32 1.01 -4.30
N ALA A 344 9.62 1.57 -3.31
CA ALA A 344 8.59 2.59 -3.55
C ALA A 344 9.20 3.89 -4.11
N SER A 345 10.43 4.22 -3.73
CA SER A 345 11.16 5.39 -4.25
C SER A 345 11.51 5.29 -5.74
N THR A 346 11.59 4.09 -6.31
CA THR A 346 11.90 3.89 -7.73
C THR A 346 10.62 3.51 -8.49
N GLY A 347 9.97 2.42 -8.10
CA GLY A 347 8.74 1.93 -8.73
C GLY A 347 7.55 2.89 -8.62
N GLY A 348 7.54 3.78 -7.62
CA GLY A 348 6.52 4.81 -7.47
C GLY A 348 6.74 6.06 -8.34
N TRP A 349 7.94 6.27 -8.90
CA TRP A 349 8.25 7.48 -9.66
C TRP A 349 7.83 7.34 -11.13
N THR A 350 6.65 7.85 -11.46
CA THR A 350 6.05 7.71 -12.81
C THR A 350 6.13 8.97 -13.68
N LEU A 351 6.64 10.07 -13.12
CA LEU A 351 6.68 11.39 -13.76
C LEU A 351 7.90 11.59 -14.67
N ASN A 352 8.62 10.53 -15.01
CA ASN A 352 9.78 10.56 -15.90
C ASN A 352 9.41 10.37 -17.38
N LYS A 353 10.33 10.69 -18.30
CA LYS A 353 10.07 10.62 -19.76
C LYS A 353 9.99 9.20 -20.31
N SER A 354 10.86 8.29 -19.88
CA SER A 354 10.94 6.93 -20.45
C SER A 354 9.82 5.99 -19.99
N GLY A 355 9.16 6.31 -18.87
CA GLY A 355 8.22 5.42 -18.19
C GLY A 355 8.89 4.44 -17.22
N ASN A 356 10.22 4.47 -17.08
CA ASN A 356 10.98 3.64 -16.16
C ASN A 356 11.93 4.48 -15.31
N ALA A 357 11.67 4.57 -14.01
CA ALA A 357 12.50 5.35 -13.08
C ALA A 357 13.96 4.88 -13.03
N MET A 358 14.19 3.57 -13.24
CA MET A 358 15.53 2.99 -13.20
C MET A 358 16.46 3.46 -14.32
N ASP A 359 15.92 4.03 -15.40
CA ASP A 359 16.75 4.65 -16.45
C ASP A 359 17.48 5.89 -15.94
N TYR A 360 17.00 6.46 -14.83
CA TYR A 360 17.52 7.68 -14.20
C TYR A 360 18.16 7.43 -12.83
N TYR A 361 18.08 6.23 -12.28
CA TYR A 361 18.60 5.91 -10.94
C TYR A 361 20.11 6.17 -10.83
N ALA A 362 20.51 7.08 -9.93
CA ALA A 362 21.90 7.50 -9.70
C ALA A 362 22.67 7.81 -11.01
N LYS A 363 21.97 8.40 -11.99
CA LYS A 363 22.42 8.40 -13.39
C LYS A 363 23.38 9.52 -13.75
N LYS A 364 23.27 10.66 -13.07
CA LYS A 364 24.06 11.87 -13.36
C LYS A 364 24.46 12.51 -12.04
N ALA A 365 25.73 12.89 -11.90
CA ALA A 365 26.16 13.81 -10.86
C ALA A 365 25.59 15.22 -11.15
N ILE A 366 24.29 15.40 -10.92
CA ILE A 366 23.58 16.69 -11.07
C ILE A 366 24.23 17.70 -10.11
N VAL A 367 24.50 17.24 -8.90
CA VAL A 367 25.33 17.95 -7.92
C VAL A 367 26.45 17.00 -7.47
N PRO A 368 27.68 17.18 -7.97
CA PRO A 368 28.80 16.32 -7.59
C PRO A 368 29.22 16.55 -6.15
N LEU A 369 29.49 15.47 -5.42
CA LEU A 369 29.97 15.48 -4.04
C LEU A 369 31.46 15.14 -3.97
N THR A 370 32.19 15.85 -3.11
CA THR A 370 33.52 15.42 -2.67
C THR A 370 33.41 14.25 -1.69
N ALA A 371 34.51 13.52 -1.47
CA ALA A 371 34.52 12.39 -0.54
C ALA A 371 34.07 12.76 0.89
N ASP A 372 34.43 13.96 1.36
CA ASP A 372 34.02 14.45 2.68
C ASP A 372 32.53 14.82 2.74
N GLN A 373 32.00 15.40 1.66
CA GLN A 373 30.58 15.73 1.54
C GLN A 373 29.70 14.47 1.43
N GLU A 374 30.16 13.48 0.67
CA GLU A 374 29.52 12.15 0.57
C GLU A 374 29.46 11.48 1.95
N LYS A 375 30.57 11.51 2.69
CA LYS A 375 30.64 10.96 4.05
C LYS A 375 29.68 11.69 5.00
N LEU A 376 29.64 13.02 4.93
CA LEU A 376 28.74 13.84 5.74
C LEU A 376 27.27 13.54 5.44
N ALA A 377 26.89 13.53 4.15
CA ALA A 377 25.54 13.19 3.71
C ALA A 377 25.13 11.79 4.19
N LYS A 378 26.02 10.80 4.04
CA LYS A 378 25.80 9.44 4.53
C LYS A 378 25.61 9.39 6.04
N GLU A 379 26.46 10.06 6.82
CA GLU A 379 26.37 10.04 8.29
C GLU A 379 25.04 10.65 8.78
N VAL A 380 24.62 11.77 8.18
CA VAL A 380 23.32 12.38 8.48
C VAL A 380 22.19 11.43 8.09
N ALA A 381 22.23 10.89 6.86
CA ALA A 381 21.20 10.01 6.34
C ALA A 381 21.04 8.71 7.15
N GLU A 382 22.13 8.12 7.65
CA GLU A 382 22.11 6.91 8.48
C GLU A 382 21.44 7.11 9.84
N ASN A 383 21.40 8.36 10.33
CA ASN A 383 20.87 8.72 11.64
C ASN A 383 19.55 9.49 11.58
N SER A 384 18.97 9.67 10.39
CA SER A 384 17.68 10.30 10.18
C SER A 384 16.64 9.27 9.74
N PHE A 385 15.50 9.26 10.43
CA PHE A 385 14.41 8.30 10.21
C PHE A 385 13.11 9.01 9.84
N ARG A 386 12.15 8.23 9.36
CA ARG A 386 10.82 8.69 8.94
C ARG A 386 9.75 7.87 9.66
N PRO A 387 8.63 8.46 10.09
CA PRO A 387 7.68 7.79 10.97
C PRO A 387 6.81 6.76 10.23
N CYS A 388 6.97 6.65 8.91
CA CYS A 388 6.30 5.69 8.06
C CYS A 388 7.06 4.36 7.89
N CYS A 389 8.37 4.31 8.20
CA CYS A 389 9.21 3.11 8.01
C CYS A 389 10.26 2.95 9.13
N GLY A 390 10.85 1.75 9.26
CA GLY A 390 11.96 1.51 10.19
C GLY A 390 13.34 1.82 9.61
N ASN A 391 13.41 2.09 8.31
CA ASN A 391 14.65 2.33 7.59
C ASN A 391 15.11 3.77 7.73
N SER A 392 16.43 3.98 7.78
CA SER A 392 17.04 5.32 7.80
C SER A 392 16.94 5.99 6.42
N THR A 393 17.33 7.25 6.32
CA THR A 393 17.44 7.98 5.04
C THR A 393 18.59 7.47 4.17
N ALA A 394 19.57 6.77 4.74
CA ALA A 394 20.58 6.05 3.96
C ALA A 394 20.02 4.79 3.26
N PHE A 395 18.82 4.36 3.63
CA PHE A 395 18.01 3.42 2.85
C PHE A 395 16.76 4.16 2.31
N PRO A 396 16.89 4.89 1.19
CA PRO A 396 15.83 5.70 0.62
C PRO A 396 14.80 4.86 -0.16
N ASP A 397 14.14 3.92 0.53
CA ASP A 397 13.18 2.96 0.00
C ASP A 397 11.81 3.55 -0.39
N CYS A 398 11.53 4.79 0.03
CA CYS A 398 10.30 5.52 -0.22
C CYS A 398 10.57 6.94 -0.72
N ASN A 399 9.55 7.59 -1.28
CA ASN A 399 9.65 8.96 -1.80
C ASN A 399 10.21 9.97 -0.79
N HIS A 400 9.75 9.92 0.47
CA HIS A 400 10.24 10.82 1.53
C HIS A 400 11.71 10.55 1.87
N GLY A 401 12.14 9.29 1.84
CA GLY A 401 13.53 8.93 2.08
C GLY A 401 14.43 9.40 0.96
N MET A 402 14.02 9.16 -0.28
CA MET A 402 14.74 9.63 -1.46
C MET A 402 14.80 11.16 -1.53
N ALA A 403 13.70 11.84 -1.20
CA ALA A 403 13.66 13.29 -1.15
C ALA A 403 14.56 13.86 -0.06
N LEU A 404 14.50 13.31 1.17
CA LEU A 404 15.34 13.77 2.26
C LEU A 404 16.83 13.50 2.00
N LEU A 405 17.15 12.38 1.35
CA LEU A 405 18.51 12.10 0.89
C LEU A 405 18.98 13.18 -0.10
N GLY A 406 18.17 13.49 -1.12
CA GLY A 406 18.48 14.55 -2.08
C GLY A 406 18.70 15.92 -1.41
N VAL A 407 17.90 16.26 -0.39
CA VAL A 407 18.14 17.49 0.40
C VAL A 407 19.52 17.45 1.07
N TYR A 408 19.87 16.34 1.72
CA TYR A 408 21.16 16.21 2.40
C TYR A 408 22.35 16.26 1.44
N GLU A 409 22.24 15.64 0.27
CA GLU A 409 23.27 15.72 -0.77
C GLU A 409 23.46 17.15 -1.27
N LEU A 410 22.36 17.86 -1.56
CA LEU A 410 22.43 19.26 -1.97
C LEU A 410 23.06 20.16 -0.90
N MET A 411 22.63 20.01 0.35
CA MET A 411 23.16 20.78 1.48
C MET A 411 24.65 20.50 1.70
N ALA A 412 25.07 19.24 1.67
CA ALA A 412 26.47 18.86 1.82
C ALA A 412 27.33 19.47 0.69
N ALA A 413 26.85 19.39 -0.56
CA ALA A 413 27.53 19.98 -1.71
C ALA A 413 27.75 21.49 -1.58
N GLN A 414 26.81 22.18 -0.95
CA GLN A 414 26.85 23.63 -0.72
C GLN A 414 27.55 24.02 0.60
N GLY A 415 28.16 23.06 1.29
CA GLY A 415 29.00 23.31 2.47
C GLY A 415 28.23 23.48 3.78
N ALA A 416 26.98 22.98 3.86
CA ALA A 416 26.25 22.93 5.11
C ALA A 416 26.96 22.03 6.13
N THR A 417 26.87 22.40 7.40
CA THR A 417 27.36 21.61 8.52
C THR A 417 26.40 20.49 8.88
N GLN A 418 26.89 19.48 9.60
CA GLN A 418 26.07 18.37 10.10
C GLN A 418 24.84 18.87 10.89
N SER A 419 25.03 19.88 11.74
CA SER A 419 23.94 20.43 12.57
C SER A 419 22.87 21.11 11.72
N GLU A 420 23.26 21.86 10.68
CA GLU A 420 22.31 22.50 9.77
C GLU A 420 21.51 21.47 8.98
N MET A 421 22.13 20.35 8.58
CA MET A 421 21.46 19.27 7.88
C MET A 421 20.44 18.55 8.77
N TYR A 422 20.78 18.25 10.02
CA TYR A 422 19.81 17.67 10.96
C TYR A 422 18.65 18.65 11.25
N GLU A 423 18.94 19.94 11.42
CA GLU A 423 17.90 20.94 11.66
C GLU A 423 16.96 21.08 10.46
N ALA A 424 17.51 21.14 9.24
CA ALA A 424 16.72 21.13 8.02
C ALA A 424 15.87 19.87 7.90
N GLY A 425 16.44 18.70 8.21
CA GLY A 425 15.70 17.44 8.22
C GLY A 425 14.56 17.43 9.23
N LYS A 426 14.75 18.01 10.42
CA LYS A 426 13.73 18.12 11.47
C LYS A 426 12.52 18.92 10.99
N TYR A 427 12.75 20.11 10.43
CA TYR A 427 11.65 20.93 9.89
C TYR A 427 11.01 20.29 8.66
N ILE A 428 11.79 19.83 7.68
CA ILE A 428 11.24 19.21 6.46
C ILE A 428 10.37 18.01 6.78
N SER A 429 10.84 17.14 7.69
CA SER A 429 10.07 15.99 8.13
C SER A 429 8.81 16.40 8.92
N SER A 430 8.82 17.54 9.59
CA SER A 430 7.64 18.08 10.28
C SER A 430 6.56 18.59 9.31
N TYR A 431 6.96 19.18 8.19
CA TYR A 431 6.02 19.54 7.12
C TYR A 431 5.44 18.31 6.41
N TRP A 432 6.25 17.27 6.20
CA TRP A 432 5.80 16.05 5.53
C TRP A 432 5.01 15.11 6.45
N PHE A 433 5.28 15.12 7.76
CA PHE A 433 4.64 14.27 8.76
C PHE A 433 4.11 15.08 9.96
N PRO A 434 3.17 16.02 9.75
CA PRO A 434 2.73 16.98 10.76
C PRO A 434 2.19 16.31 12.04
N THR A 435 1.42 15.24 11.89
CA THR A 435 0.86 14.47 13.01
C THR A 435 1.96 13.86 13.89
N ASN A 436 2.95 13.22 13.27
CA ASN A 436 4.04 12.57 14.00
C ASN A 436 4.98 13.60 14.63
N ALA A 437 5.22 14.72 13.95
CA ALA A 437 6.00 15.82 14.49
C ALA A 437 5.31 16.50 15.68
N PHE A 438 3.97 16.63 15.63
CA PHE A 438 3.19 17.12 16.75
C PHE A 438 3.32 16.21 17.99
N ASP A 439 3.15 14.89 17.80
CA ASP A 439 3.30 13.92 18.87
C ASP A 439 4.74 13.94 19.44
N ALA A 440 5.77 14.04 18.59
CA ALA A 440 7.16 14.13 19.01
C ALA A 440 7.46 15.43 19.78
N ALA A 441 6.96 16.57 19.30
CA ALA A 441 7.12 17.86 19.98
C ALA A 441 6.45 17.86 21.36
N LEU A 442 5.21 17.37 21.46
CA LEU A 442 4.53 17.20 22.75
C LEU A 442 5.29 16.26 23.68
N TYR A 443 5.84 15.17 23.15
CA TYR A 443 6.63 14.24 23.95
C TYR A 443 7.86 14.92 24.56
N PHE A 444 8.64 15.69 23.79
CA PHE A 444 9.78 16.42 24.35
C PHE A 444 9.36 17.52 25.33
N GLN A 445 8.27 18.23 25.03
CA GLN A 445 7.76 19.28 25.90
C GLN A 445 7.34 18.69 27.26
N LYS A 446 6.62 17.57 27.26
CA LYS A 446 6.06 16.95 28.48
C LYS A 446 7.07 16.09 29.22
N LYS A 447 7.98 15.41 28.51
CA LYS A 447 8.99 14.53 29.13
C LYS A 447 10.22 15.29 29.60
N ASP A 448 10.74 16.20 28.76
CA ASP A 448 12.05 16.82 28.95
C ASP A 448 11.96 18.35 29.19
N GLY A 449 10.77 18.94 29.10
CA GLY A 449 10.58 20.39 29.24
C GLY A 449 11.19 21.19 28.09
N LYS A 450 11.40 20.58 26.92
CA LYS A 450 12.01 21.21 25.75
C LYS A 450 10.95 21.55 24.70
N GLU A 451 10.94 22.80 24.25
CA GLU A 451 10.17 23.24 23.08
C GLU A 451 10.83 22.71 21.80
N PHE A 452 10.07 22.56 20.71
CA PHE A 452 10.54 21.92 19.47
C PHE A 452 11.79 22.56 18.86
N LYS A 453 11.90 23.88 18.92
CA LYS A 453 13.09 24.64 18.47
C LYS A 453 14.35 24.29 19.25
N ASP A 454 14.19 23.87 20.51
CA ASP A 454 15.29 23.54 21.43
C ASP A 454 15.64 22.04 21.41
N VAL A 455 14.86 21.22 20.69
CA VAL A 455 15.17 19.81 20.45
C VAL A 455 16.22 19.69 19.35
N ASP A 456 17.34 19.05 19.68
CA ASP A 456 18.40 18.71 18.74
C ASP A 456 17.85 17.86 17.56
N GLY A 457 18.15 18.28 16.32
CA GLY A 457 17.61 17.66 15.12
C GLY A 457 17.96 16.17 14.97
N LYS A 458 19.19 15.76 15.36
CA LYS A 458 19.60 14.35 15.32
C LYS A 458 18.79 13.51 16.31
N THR A 459 18.55 14.05 17.50
CA THR A 459 17.71 13.42 18.52
C THR A 459 16.26 13.32 18.06
N PHE A 460 15.72 14.40 17.48
CA PHE A 460 14.36 14.42 16.96
C PHE A 460 14.16 13.37 15.87
N LEU A 461 15.05 13.31 14.87
CA LEU A 461 14.95 12.39 13.73
C LEU A 461 15.41 10.96 14.04
N SER A 462 15.82 10.68 15.26
CA SER A 462 16.41 9.38 15.63
C SER A 462 15.44 8.22 15.48
N ASN A 463 16.00 7.00 15.43
CA ASN A 463 15.21 5.78 15.37
C ASN A 463 14.19 5.66 16.51
N ASP A 464 14.55 6.11 17.71
CA ASP A 464 13.74 5.93 18.92
C ASP A 464 12.57 6.92 18.99
N VAL A 465 12.58 7.95 18.15
CA VAL A 465 11.58 9.04 18.16
C VAL A 465 10.79 9.10 16.86
N PHE A 466 11.47 9.08 15.72
CA PHE A 466 10.88 9.39 14.41
C PHE A 466 10.99 8.27 13.37
N SER A 467 11.30 7.04 13.78
CA SER A 467 11.02 5.86 12.95
C SER A 467 9.57 5.39 13.14
N ALA A 468 9.11 4.42 12.33
CA ALA A 468 7.81 3.78 12.55
C ALA A 468 7.63 3.25 13.98
N PHE A 469 8.66 2.63 14.57
CA PHE A 469 8.62 2.15 15.94
C PHE A 469 8.76 3.28 16.96
N GLY A 470 9.64 4.25 16.69
CA GLY A 470 9.85 5.42 17.54
C GLY A 470 8.57 6.24 17.70
N ALA A 471 7.91 6.55 16.59
CA ALA A 471 6.65 7.31 16.59
C ALA A 471 5.54 6.60 17.37
N GLN A 472 5.48 5.25 17.28
CA GLN A 472 4.56 4.46 18.09
C GLN A 472 4.89 4.51 19.58
N ASN A 473 6.16 4.44 19.95
CA ASN A 473 6.61 4.55 21.34
C ASN A 473 6.32 5.93 21.93
N VAL A 474 6.58 6.99 21.16
CA VAL A 474 6.21 8.37 21.48
C VAL A 474 4.71 8.47 21.73
N LYS A 475 3.88 7.99 20.80
CA LYS A 475 2.42 8.04 20.94
C LYS A 475 1.94 7.24 22.15
N LYS A 476 2.50 6.06 22.37
CA LYS A 476 2.20 5.23 23.53
C LYS A 476 2.54 5.94 24.83
N TRP A 477 3.72 6.58 24.91
CA TRP A 477 4.13 7.34 26.10
C TRP A 477 3.15 8.47 26.41
N LEU A 478 2.70 9.22 25.39
CA LEU A 478 1.70 10.29 25.55
C LEU A 478 0.39 9.74 26.13
N VAL A 479 -0.12 8.65 25.55
CA VAL A 479 -1.38 8.01 25.99
C VAL A 479 -1.26 7.47 27.41
N ASP A 480 -0.17 6.77 27.73
CA ASP A 480 0.07 6.18 29.06
C ASP A 480 0.19 7.27 30.15
N ASN A 481 0.59 8.50 29.78
CA ASN A 481 0.66 9.67 30.67
C ASN A 481 -0.59 10.57 30.60
N GLY A 482 -1.68 10.10 29.97
CA GLY A 482 -2.95 10.82 29.93
C GLY A 482 -2.97 12.07 29.04
N ILE A 483 -1.99 12.21 28.13
CA ILE A 483 -1.91 13.32 27.19
C ILE A 483 -2.72 12.92 25.93
N GLN A 484 -3.90 13.50 25.79
CA GLN A 484 -4.85 13.23 24.70
C GLN A 484 -5.08 14.48 23.85
N GLU A 485 -4.02 15.18 23.48
CA GLU A 485 -4.12 16.24 22.48
C GLU A 485 -4.24 15.63 21.09
N GLU A 486 -5.27 16.04 20.36
CA GLU A 486 -5.45 15.59 18.98
C GLU A 486 -4.61 16.47 18.05
N PRO A 487 -3.70 15.88 17.25
CA PRO A 487 -3.01 16.62 16.20
C PRO A 487 -4.06 17.17 15.22
N PRO A 488 -3.86 18.37 14.64
CA PRO A 488 -4.76 18.87 13.62
C PRO A 488 -4.82 17.91 12.44
N ALA A 489 -5.98 17.85 11.79
CA ALA A 489 -6.16 17.12 10.53
C ALA A 489 -5.43 17.84 9.38
N GLN A 490 -4.10 17.79 9.35
CA GLN A 490 -3.28 18.20 8.20
C GLN A 490 -2.77 16.95 7.46
N GLY A 491 -2.97 16.96 6.14
CA GLY A 491 -2.58 15.85 5.27
C GLY A 491 -1.14 15.98 4.79
N GLY A 492 -0.37 14.89 4.88
CA GLY A 492 0.83 14.64 4.08
C GLY A 492 0.49 13.65 2.96
N GLY A 493 0.59 14.08 1.70
CA GLY A 493 0.37 13.22 0.54
C GLY A 493 1.64 12.43 0.21
N CYS A 494 1.54 11.10 0.08
CA CYS A 494 2.70 10.22 -0.12
C CYS A 494 2.94 9.80 -1.58
N GLY A 495 2.24 10.36 -2.57
CA GLY A 495 2.32 9.87 -3.95
C GLY A 495 2.05 10.93 -5.00
N VAL A 496 2.46 10.61 -6.22
CA VAL A 496 2.24 11.36 -7.48
C VAL A 496 1.37 10.57 -8.44
#